data_AF-A0A832NL84-F1
#
_entry.id   AF-A0A832NL84-F1
#
_cell.length_a   1.000
_cell.length_b   1.000
_cell.length_c   1.000
_cell.angle_alpha   90.00
_cell.angle_beta   90.00
_cell.angle_gamma   90.00
#
_symmetry.space_group_name_H-M   'P 1'
#
loop_
_entity.id
_entity.type
_entity.pdbx_description
1 polymer ?
#
loop_
_entity_poly.entity_id
_entity_poly.type
_entity_poly.pdbx_seq_one_letter_code
_entity_poly.pdbx_strand_id
1 'polypeptide(L)'
;MRSPREQPKLSRSAGPVWTNVAVTASGQSAVSGHAAVAPALQAFSYDLDGNLTQDGLWSYTWDGENRLVAVESVWGVAEEGRRRLEFRYDAQGRRVEKVVYA
;
A
#
# COMPACT_ATOMS: atom_id res chain seq x y z
N MET A 1 34.79 -4.93 -1.15
CA MET A 1 33.98 -3.70 -1.11
C MET A 1 32.56 -4.05 -1.52
N ARG A 2 31.56 -3.82 -0.66
CA ARG A 2 30.15 -4.14 -0.94
C ARG A 2 29.55 -2.91 -1.65
N SER A 3 29.12 -3.05 -2.91
CA SER A 3 28.52 -1.94 -3.66
C SER A 3 27.35 -1.32 -2.89
N PRO A 4 27.19 0.02 -2.88
CA PRO A 4 26.04 0.67 -2.29
C PRO A 4 24.77 0.16 -2.98
N ARG A 5 23.75 -0.21 -2.20
CA ARG A 5 22.40 -0.36 -2.76
C ARG A 5 21.88 1.05 -3.04
N GLU A 6 21.93 1.48 -4.30
CA GLU A 6 21.23 2.69 -4.70
C GLU A 6 19.72 2.44 -4.56
N GLN A 7 19.07 3.20 -3.68
CA GLN A 7 17.62 3.16 -3.58
C GLN A 7 17.03 3.81 -4.85
N PRO A 8 15.93 3.26 -5.40
CA PRO A 8 15.28 3.85 -6.56
C PRO A 8 14.92 5.32 -6.29
N LYS A 9 15.28 6.23 -7.20
CA LYS A 9 14.86 7.63 -7.11
C LYS A 9 13.36 7.72 -7.41
N LEU A 10 12.54 7.73 -6.37
CA LEU A 10 11.11 7.96 -6.49
C LEU A 10 10.86 9.47 -6.65
N SER A 11 10.12 9.85 -7.69
CA SER A 11 9.68 11.23 -7.89
C SER A 11 8.75 11.66 -6.76
N ARG A 12 8.99 12.83 -6.15
CA ARG A 12 8.09 13.39 -5.12
C ARG A 12 6.80 13.86 -5.79
N SER A 13 5.70 13.14 -5.57
CA SER A 13 4.38 13.46 -6.11
C SER A 13 3.44 13.99 -5.03
N ALA A 14 2.52 14.88 -5.43
CA ALA A 14 1.49 15.43 -4.54
C ALA A 14 0.34 14.43 -4.25
N GLY A 15 0.15 13.46 -5.15
CA GLY A 15 -0.78 12.33 -4.98
C GLY A 15 -0.05 10.99 -5.08
N PRO A 16 -0.73 9.86 -4.80
CA PRO A 16 -0.17 8.54 -5.05
C PRO A 16 0.05 8.33 -6.55
N VAL A 17 1.07 7.54 -6.90
CA VAL A 17 1.46 7.29 -8.31
C VAL A 17 1.71 5.81 -8.53
N TRP A 18 1.20 5.28 -9.64
CA TRP A 18 1.61 3.99 -10.17
C TRP A 18 2.81 4.19 -11.09
N THR A 19 4.00 3.73 -10.70
CA THR A 19 5.23 4.02 -11.43
C THR A 19 6.14 2.81 -11.57
N ASN A 20 7.01 2.84 -12.59
CA ASN A 20 8.07 1.85 -12.73
C ASN A 20 9.17 2.13 -11.71
N VAL A 21 9.56 1.10 -10.98
CA VAL A 21 10.66 1.11 -10.03
C VAL A 21 11.71 0.15 -10.57
N ALA A 22 12.91 0.68 -10.83
CA ALA A 22 14.07 -0.10 -11.26
C ALA A 22 15.12 -0.16 -10.15
N VAL A 23 15.65 -1.36 -9.91
CA VAL A 23 16.79 -1.60 -9.04
C VAL A 23 17.98 -1.98 -9.90
N THR A 24 19.06 -1.23 -9.75
CA THR A 24 20.32 -1.42 -10.46
C THR A 24 21.43 -1.74 -9.48
N ALA A 25 22.31 -2.67 -9.85
CA ALA A 25 23.52 -2.97 -9.11
C ALA A 25 24.70 -3.14 -10.08
N SER A 26 25.88 -2.67 -9.66
CA SER A 26 27.09 -2.77 -10.48
C SER A 26 27.37 -4.23 -10.87
N GLY A 27 27.56 -4.47 -12.17
CA GLY A 27 27.83 -5.81 -12.71
C GLY A 27 26.62 -6.75 -12.72
N GLN A 28 25.41 -6.24 -12.50
CA GLN A 28 24.16 -7.01 -12.59
C GLN A 28 23.18 -6.34 -13.57
N SER A 29 22.32 -7.15 -14.18
CA SER A 29 21.20 -6.66 -14.97
C SER A 29 20.20 -5.93 -14.07
N ALA A 30 19.66 -4.83 -14.58
CA ALA A 30 18.60 -4.10 -13.89
C ALA A 30 17.34 -4.97 -13.76
N VAL A 31 16.65 -4.87 -12.62
CA VAL A 31 15.34 -5.49 -12.40
C VAL A 31 14.32 -4.37 -12.22
N SER A 32 13.21 -4.41 -12.96
CA SER A 32 12.16 -3.40 -12.87
C SER A 32 10.78 -4.01 -12.64
N GLY A 33 9.91 -3.29 -11.95
CA GLY A 33 8.50 -3.62 -11.78
C GLY A 33 7.68 -2.37 -11.48
N HIS A 34 6.36 -2.47 -11.56
CA HIS A 34 5.49 -1.36 -11.16
C HIS A 34 5.13 -1.45 -9.68
N ALA A 35 5.06 -0.29 -9.02
CA ALA A 35 4.62 -0.16 -7.65
C ALA A 35 3.74 1.07 -7.48
N ALA A 36 2.76 0.96 -6.59
CA ALA A 36 1.99 2.09 -6.11
C ALA A 36 2.82 2.78 -5.02
N VAL A 37 3.13 4.05 -5.26
CA VAL A 37 3.95 4.89 -4.38
C VAL A 37 3.03 5.93 -3.78
N ALA A 38 3.01 6.01 -2.46
CA ALA A 38 2.23 7.00 -1.73
C ALA A 38 2.71 8.44 -2.04
N PRO A 39 1.87 9.46 -1.82
CA PRO A 39 2.29 10.86 -1.98
C PRO A 39 3.47 11.18 -1.05
N ALA A 40 4.28 12.16 -1.47
CA ALA A 40 5.46 12.59 -0.71
C ALA A 40 5.10 13.16 0.68
N LEU A 41 3.91 13.76 0.80
CA LEU A 41 3.30 14.15 2.05
C LEU A 41 2.06 13.27 2.26
N GLN A 42 2.08 12.46 3.31
CA GLN A 42 0.97 11.58 3.67
C GLN A 42 0.13 12.23 4.76
N ALA A 43 -1.18 12.16 4.58
CA ALA A 43 -2.15 12.50 5.60
C ALA A 43 -2.72 11.20 6.18
N PHE A 44 -2.68 11.09 7.50
CA PHE A 44 -3.23 9.97 8.23
C PHE A 44 -4.53 10.41 8.91
N SER A 45 -5.60 9.66 8.69
CA SER A 45 -6.89 9.89 9.36
C SER A 45 -7.26 8.69 10.21
N TYR A 46 -8.00 8.96 11.28
CA TYR A 46 -8.41 7.95 12.24
C TYR A 46 -9.90 8.12 12.56
N ASP A 47 -10.58 7.02 12.88
CA ASP A 47 -11.92 7.07 13.46
C ASP A 47 -11.87 7.48 14.95
N LEU A 48 -13.05 7.53 15.59
CA LEU A 48 -13.17 7.95 17.00
C LEU A 48 -12.53 6.97 17.99
N ASP A 49 -12.40 5.70 17.59
CA ASP A 49 -11.76 4.66 18.39
C ASP A 49 -10.24 4.61 18.17
N GLY A 50 -9.73 5.42 17.24
CA GLY A 50 -8.31 5.57 16.94
C GLY A 50 -7.78 4.60 15.89
N ASN A 51 -8.65 3.92 15.14
CA ASN A 51 -8.21 3.08 14.03
C ASN A 51 -7.87 3.92 12.81
N LEU A 52 -6.78 3.58 12.13
CA LEU A 52 -6.37 4.24 10.88
C LEU A 52 -7.44 4.01 9.81
N THR A 53 -7.97 5.07 9.21
CA THR A 53 -8.97 5.03 8.13
C THR A 53 -8.40 5.41 6.77
N GLN A 54 -7.28 6.14 6.72
CA GLN A 54 -6.59 6.49 5.47
C GLN A 54 -5.13 6.86 5.74
N ASP A 55 -4.20 6.52 4.82
CA ASP A 55 -2.76 6.86 4.91
C ASP A 55 -2.19 7.59 3.68
N GLY A 56 -3.07 8.04 2.78
CA GLY A 56 -2.71 8.67 1.51
C GLY A 56 -2.51 7.70 0.34
N LEU A 57 -2.47 6.38 0.59
CA LEU A 57 -2.43 5.35 -0.44
C LEU A 57 -3.58 4.35 -0.33
N TRP A 58 -4.00 4.04 0.89
CA TRP A 58 -5.03 3.09 1.23
C TRP A 58 -6.14 3.74 2.05
N SER A 59 -7.36 3.27 1.84
CA SER A 59 -8.50 3.46 2.74
C SER A 59 -8.75 2.15 3.49
N TYR A 60 -9.12 2.26 4.76
CA TYR A 60 -9.28 1.13 5.68
C TYR A 60 -10.69 1.12 6.26
N THR A 61 -11.33 -0.05 6.28
CA THR A 61 -12.66 -0.25 6.86
C THR A 61 -12.57 -1.19 8.04
N TRP A 62 -13.15 -0.77 9.15
CA TRP A 62 -13.20 -1.52 10.40
C TRP A 62 -14.63 -1.96 10.71
N ASP A 63 -14.79 -3.15 11.30
CA ASP A 63 -16.08 -3.58 11.83
C ASP A 63 -16.33 -3.01 13.24
N GLY A 64 -17.55 -3.23 13.75
CA GLY A 64 -17.93 -2.77 15.10
C GLY A 64 -17.20 -3.47 16.26
N GLU A 65 -16.37 -4.49 15.98
CA GLU A 65 -15.51 -5.15 16.96
C GLU A 65 -14.05 -4.66 16.87
N ASN A 66 -13.81 -3.54 16.19
CA ASN A 66 -12.49 -2.93 16.04
C ASN A 66 -11.49 -3.79 15.24
N ARG A 67 -11.98 -4.50 14.21
CA ARG A 67 -11.16 -5.34 13.33
C ARG A 67 -11.19 -4.84 11.89
N LEU A 68 -10.03 -4.87 11.24
CA LEU A 68 -9.88 -4.43 9.85
C LEU A 68 -10.53 -5.44 8.89
N VAL A 69 -11.60 -5.04 8.20
CA VAL A 69 -12.34 -5.91 7.27
C VAL A 69 -12.06 -5.62 5.80
N ALA A 70 -11.62 -4.40 5.45
CA ALA A 70 -11.23 -4.07 4.08
C ALA A 70 -10.08 -3.07 4.01
N VAL A 71 -9.28 -3.19 2.95
CA VAL A 71 -8.24 -2.24 2.55
C VAL A 71 -8.38 -2.01 1.05
N GLU A 72 -8.49 -0.77 0.62
CA GLU A 72 -8.65 -0.44 -0.81
C GLU A 72 -7.74 0.71 -1.22
N SER A 73 -7.17 0.61 -2.42
CA SER A 73 -6.36 1.70 -2.97
C SER A 73 -7.22 2.95 -3.13
N VAL A 74 -6.66 4.10 -2.78
CA VAL A 74 -7.35 5.38 -3.04
C VAL A 74 -7.47 5.62 -4.54
N TRP A 75 -8.49 6.40 -4.93
CA TRP A 75 -8.80 6.72 -6.33
C TRP A 75 -7.63 7.28 -7.15
N GLY A 76 -6.67 7.95 -6.51
CA GLY A 76 -5.49 8.51 -7.17
C GLY A 76 -4.50 7.48 -7.72
N VAL A 77 -4.60 6.21 -7.33
CA VAL A 77 -3.80 5.12 -7.90
C VAL A 77 -4.40 4.73 -9.27
N ALA A 78 -3.53 4.57 -10.28
CA ALA A 78 -3.94 4.11 -11.61
C ALA A 78 -4.63 2.73 -11.53
N GLU A 79 -5.59 2.48 -12.42
CA GLU A 79 -6.44 1.28 -12.37
C GLU A 79 -5.63 -0.02 -12.34
N GLU A 80 -4.54 -0.13 -13.10
CA GLU A 80 -3.72 -1.34 -13.12
C GLU A 80 -3.04 -1.65 -11.77
N GLY A 81 -2.84 -0.60 -10.97
CA GLY A 81 -2.23 -0.65 -9.64
C GLY A 81 -3.23 -0.70 -8.48
N ARG A 82 -4.53 -0.49 -8.73
CA ARG A 82 -5.55 -0.52 -7.68
C ARG A 82 -5.71 -1.92 -7.15
N ARG A 83 -5.86 -2.08 -5.85
CA ARG A 83 -6.19 -3.36 -5.22
C ARG A 83 -7.24 -3.14 -4.16
N ARG A 84 -8.01 -4.18 -3.90
CA ARG A 84 -8.84 -4.30 -2.70
C ARG A 84 -8.54 -5.61 -2.01
N LEU A 85 -8.44 -5.56 -0.69
CA LEU A 85 -8.29 -6.72 0.16
C LEU A 85 -9.49 -6.76 1.10
N GLU A 86 -10.03 -7.95 1.30
CA GLU A 86 -11.07 -8.18 2.30
C GLU A 86 -10.64 -9.28 3.26
N PHE A 87 -11.03 -9.13 4.53
CA PHE A 87 -10.65 -10.04 5.61
C PHE A 87 -11.89 -10.55 6.34
N ARG A 88 -11.87 -11.84 6.69
CA ARG A 88 -12.88 -12.44 7.57
C ARG A 88 -12.24 -13.00 8.83
N TYR A 89 -13.02 -12.98 9.90
CA TYR A 89 -12.60 -13.38 11.24
C TYR A 89 -13.53 -14.47 11.77
N ASP A 90 -12.99 -15.37 12.56
CA ASP A 90 -13.81 -16.30 13.34
C ASP A 90 -14.34 -15.64 14.63
N ALA A 91 -15.16 -16.39 15.38
CA ALA A 91 -15.76 -15.92 16.63
C ALA A 91 -14.73 -15.63 17.74
N GLN A 92 -13.48 -16.08 17.61
CA GLN A 92 -12.39 -15.77 18.54
C GLN A 92 -11.57 -14.55 18.07
N GLY A 93 -11.98 -13.87 17.00
CA GLY A 93 -11.29 -12.70 16.46
C GLY A 93 -10.00 -13.03 15.70
N ARG A 94 -9.77 -14.29 15.32
CA ARG A 94 -8.63 -14.67 14.49
C ARG A 94 -8.98 -14.45 13.03
N ARG A 95 -8.09 -13.82 12.26
CA ARG A 95 -8.28 -13.68 10.80
C ARG A 95 -8.18 -15.06 10.14
N VAL A 96 -9.25 -15.51 9.51
CA VAL A 96 -9.35 -16.82 8.86
C VAL A 96 -9.37 -16.73 7.33
N GLU A 97 -9.62 -15.56 6.76
CA GLU A 97 -9.63 -15.36 5.31
C GLU A 97 -8.98 -14.03 4.91
N LYS A 98 -8.38 -14.05 3.73
CA LYS A 98 -7.94 -12.87 2.97
C LYS A 98 -8.30 -13.09 1.50
N VAL A 99 -9.16 -12.23 0.95
CA VAL A 99 -9.44 -12.17 -0.49
C VAL A 99 -8.72 -10.96 -1.07
N VAL A 100 -8.13 -11.13 -2.25
CA VAL A 100 -7.44 -10.04 -2.97
C VAL A 100 -8.11 -9.86 -4.33
N TYR A 101 -8.57 -8.64 -4.59
CA TYR A 101 -9.17 -8.21 -5.83
C TYR A 101 -8.16 -7.40 -6.64
N ALA A 102 -8.18 -7.61 -7.95
CA ALA A 102 -7.40 -6.85 -8.93
C ALA A 102 -8.13 -5.58 -9.32
#